data_AF-A0AA37GWR9-F1
#
_entry.id   AF-A0AA37GWR9-F1
#
_cell.length_a   1.000
_cell.length_b   1.000
_cell.length_c   1.000
_cell.angle_alpha   90.00
_cell.angle_beta   90.00
_cell.angle_gamma   90.00
#
_symmetry.space_group_name_H-M   'P 1'
#
loop_
_entity.id
_entity.type
_entity.pdbx_description
1 polymer ?
#
loop_
_entity_poly.entity_id
_entity_poly.type
_entity_poly.pdbx_seq_one_letter_code
_entity_poly.pdbx_strand_id
1 'polypeptide(L)'
;MEYEVYRHNSAGDEDFDRINQFYKQVLQEDKDLCNGAQKNLNNGIFINGQLHPEKEKDTVRELVMNHRSREEKDNDGKEIWPASPQPTQTMKTCKLLEEERFCAGLATGAGGQGPSELSQLAW
;
A
#
# COMPACT_ATOMS: atom_id res chain seq x y z
N MET A 1 8.15 -2.65 6.52
CA MET A 1 7.30 -1.70 7.24
C MET A 1 8.18 -0.59 7.74
N GLU A 2 7.80 0.62 7.40
CA GLU A 2 8.45 1.87 7.81
C GLU A 2 7.51 2.55 8.79
N TYR A 3 8.07 3.16 9.82
CA TYR A 3 7.30 3.83 10.85
C TYR A 3 7.99 5.13 11.23
N GLU A 4 7.18 6.16 11.40
CA GLU A 4 7.63 7.47 11.87
C GLU A 4 6.98 7.74 13.23
N VAL A 5 7.80 8.10 14.22
CA VAL A 5 7.31 8.41 15.57
C VAL A 5 7.45 9.90 15.79
N TYR A 6 6.31 10.58 15.87
CA TYR A 6 6.24 12.02 16.10
C TYR A 6 6.01 12.31 17.58
N ARG A 7 6.64 13.38 18.09
CA ARG A 7 6.44 13.89 19.45
C ARG A 7 6.19 15.38 19.43
N HIS A 8 5.56 15.88 20.49
CA HIS A 8 5.40 17.32 20.69
C HIS A 8 6.76 18.00 20.91
N ASN A 9 6.92 19.23 20.43
CA ASN A 9 8.21 19.96 20.47
C ASN A 9 8.74 20.20 21.89
N SER A 10 7.86 20.20 22.90
CA SER A 10 8.22 20.40 24.31
C SER A 10 8.45 19.11 25.10
N ALA A 11 8.34 17.94 24.46
CA ALA A 11 8.56 16.66 25.12
C ALA A 11 10.07 16.43 25.34
N GLY A 12 10.44 15.99 26.54
CA GLY A 12 11.83 15.68 26.87
C GLY A 12 12.35 14.44 26.14
N ASP A 13 13.67 14.39 25.93
CA ASP A 13 14.33 13.28 25.23
C ASP A 13 14.23 11.96 25.97
N GLU A 14 14.40 11.97 27.30
CA GLU A 14 14.38 10.76 28.12
C GLU A 14 13.04 10.03 28.07
N ASP A 15 11.93 10.75 28.26
CA ASP A 15 10.58 10.19 28.19
C ASP A 15 10.26 9.69 26.77
N PHE A 16 10.69 10.43 25.76
CA PHE A 16 10.52 10.02 24.37
C PHE A 16 11.28 8.75 24.05
N ASP A 17 12.56 8.66 24.41
CA ASP A 17 13.39 7.50 24.10
C ASP A 17 12.89 6.25 24.80
N ARG A 18 12.45 6.39 26.06
CA ARG A 18 11.81 5.29 26.80
C ARG A 18 10.58 4.76 26.07
N ILE A 19 9.68 5.64 25.65
CA ILE A 19 8.45 5.27 24.94
C ILE A 19 8.78 4.70 23.56
N ASN A 20 9.70 5.33 22.83
CA ASN A 20 10.13 4.93 21.49
C ASN A 20 10.74 3.52 21.49
N GLN A 21 11.56 3.18 22.50
CA GLN A 21 12.11 1.82 22.64
C GLN A 21 11.01 0.77 22.80
N PHE A 22 10.01 1.06 23.64
CA PHE A 22 8.86 0.18 23.81
C PHE A 22 8.06 0.01 22.50
N TYR A 23 7.76 1.10 21.79
CA TYR A 23 7.07 1.03 20.50
C TYR A 23 7.86 0.23 19.46
N LYS A 24 9.19 0.42 19.37
CA LYS A 24 10.03 -0.35 18.44
C LYS A 24 9.95 -1.86 18.71
N GLN A 25 9.90 -2.27 19.98
CA GLN A 25 9.71 -3.67 20.33
C GLN A 25 8.35 -4.18 19.83
N VAL A 26 7.26 -3.49 20.17
CA VAL A 26 5.89 -3.89 19.77
C VAL A 26 5.77 -3.97 18.25
N LEU A 27 6.28 -2.97 17.52
CA LEU A 27 6.25 -2.95 16.06
C LEU A 27 7.04 -4.11 15.43
N GLN A 28 8.13 -4.52 16.07
CA GLN A 28 8.90 -5.68 15.61
C GLN A 28 8.14 -6.99 15.86
N GLU A 29 7.49 -7.14 17.02
CA GLU A 29 6.62 -8.28 17.32
C GLU A 29 5.46 -8.38 16.33
N ASP A 30 4.75 -7.29 16.07
CA ASP A 30 3.66 -7.22 15.09
C ASP A 30 4.13 -7.56 13.68
N LYS A 31 5.32 -7.07 13.29
CA LYS A 31 5.93 -7.39 11.99
C LYS A 31 6.16 -8.88 11.82
N ASP A 32 6.70 -9.53 12.85
CA ASP A 32 6.98 -10.96 12.77
C ASP A 32 5.69 -11.78 12.73
N LEU A 33 4.64 -11.37 13.46
CA LEU A 33 3.31 -11.94 13.38
C LEU A 33 2.70 -11.83 11.97
N CYS A 34 2.71 -10.64 11.37
CA CYS A 34 2.19 -10.42 10.02
C CYS A 34 2.96 -11.25 8.98
N ASN A 35 4.29 -11.31 9.09
CA ASN A 35 5.11 -12.12 8.19
C ASN A 35 4.80 -13.62 8.32
N GLY A 36 4.60 -14.10 9.55
CA GLY A 36 4.16 -15.47 9.81
C GLY A 36 2.79 -15.78 9.19
N ALA A 37 1.82 -14.87 9.36
CA ALA A 37 0.50 -15.00 8.76
C ALA A 37 0.58 -15.04 7.22
N GLN A 38 1.38 -14.15 6.60
CA GLN A 38 1.56 -14.14 5.15
C GLN A 38 2.21 -15.43 4.64
N LYS A 39 3.20 -15.98 5.34
CA LYS A 39 3.80 -17.28 4.99
C LYS A 39 2.76 -18.40 5.03
N ASN A 40 1.89 -18.42 6.05
CA ASN A 40 0.84 -19.42 6.17
C ASN A 40 -0.22 -19.29 5.05
N LEU A 41 -0.59 -18.06 4.68
CA LEU A 41 -1.46 -17.79 3.53
C LEU A 41 -0.83 -18.31 2.23
N ASN A 42 0.46 -18.02 2.00
CA ASN A 42 1.19 -18.45 0.80
C ASN A 42 1.28 -19.98 0.70
N ASN A 43 1.33 -20.69 1.83
CA ASN A 43 1.32 -22.15 1.86
C ASN A 43 -0.05 -22.75 1.47
N GLY A 44 -1.10 -21.93 1.32
CA GLY A 44 -2.41 -22.34 0.84
C GLY A 44 -3.25 -23.19 1.81
N ILE A 45 -2.74 -23.46 3.02
CA ILE A 45 -3.45 -24.23 4.05
C ILE A 45 -4.59 -23.39 4.66
N PHE A 46 -4.40 -22.07 4.74
CA PHE A 46 -5.40 -21.13 5.24
C PHE A 46 -5.92 -20.27 4.09
N ILE A 47 -7.23 -20.34 3.81
CA ILE A 47 -7.89 -19.61 2.71
C ILE A 47 -8.73 -18.45 3.26
N ASN A 48 -9.54 -18.72 4.28
CA ASN A 48 -10.31 -17.70 5.00
C ASN A 48 -10.59 -18.20 6.43
N GLY A 49 -10.57 -17.29 7.40
CA GLY A 49 -10.93 -17.56 8.78
C GLY A 49 -12.04 -16.63 9.25
N GLN A 50 -12.88 -17.11 10.17
CA GLN A 50 -13.86 -16.26 10.82
C GLN A 50 -13.14 -15.30 11.76
N LEU A 51 -13.46 -14.01 11.65
CA LEU A 51 -12.99 -13.00 12.58
C LEU A 51 -13.62 -13.23 13.96
N HIS A 52 -12.87 -12.93 15.01
CA HIS A 52 -13.39 -13.00 16.36
C HIS A 52 -14.53 -11.97 16.55
N PRO A 53 -15.77 -12.39 16.87
CA PRO A 53 -16.95 -11.53 16.79
C PRO A 53 -16.87 -10.21 17.57
N GLU A 54 -16.19 -10.21 18.71
CA GLU A 54 -16.05 -9.03 19.57
C GLU A 54 -14.74 -8.26 19.39
N LYS A 55 -13.67 -8.92 18.95
CA LYS A 55 -12.30 -8.39 18.99
C LYS A 55 -11.80 -7.94 17.63
N GLU A 56 -12.42 -8.42 16.57
CA GLU A 56 -12.01 -8.15 15.20
C GLU A 56 -13.22 -7.66 14.39
N LYS A 57 -13.04 -6.55 13.68
CA LYS A 57 -14.07 -5.95 12.82
C LYS A 57 -13.60 -5.97 11.38
N ASP A 58 -14.48 -6.34 10.45
CA ASP A 58 -14.14 -6.52 9.03
C ASP A 58 -14.21 -5.22 8.18
N THR A 59 -14.12 -4.06 8.82
CA THR A 59 -14.35 -2.76 8.16
C THR A 59 -13.34 -2.48 7.04
N VAL A 60 -12.09 -2.91 7.21
CA VAL A 60 -11.04 -2.69 6.21
C VAL A 60 -11.32 -3.50 4.93
N ARG A 61 -11.70 -4.78 5.06
CA ARG A 61 -12.03 -5.61 3.89
C ARG A 61 -13.19 -5.00 3.11
N GLU A 62 -14.25 -4.61 3.82
CA GLU A 62 -15.42 -3.98 3.21
C GLU A 62 -15.02 -2.70 2.45
N LEU A 63 -14.24 -1.82 3.07
CA LEU A 63 -13.79 -0.57 2.44
C LEU A 63 -12.94 -0.82 1.19
N VAL A 64 -12.01 -1.77 1.24
CA VAL A 64 -11.14 -2.12 0.11
C VAL A 64 -11.95 -2.72 -1.04
N MET A 65 -12.85 -3.67 -0.75
CA MET A 65 -13.72 -4.28 -1.75
C MET A 65 -14.68 -3.28 -2.38
N ASN A 66 -15.24 -2.37 -1.57
CA ASN A 66 -16.10 -1.30 -2.06
C ASN A 66 -15.33 -0.30 -2.92
N HIS A 67 -14.10 0.06 -2.54
CA HIS A 67 -13.24 0.90 -3.36
C HIS A 67 -12.97 0.24 -4.71
N ARG A 68 -12.59 -1.04 -4.72
CA ARG A 68 -12.34 -1.78 -5.96
C ARG A 68 -13.58 -1.86 -6.85
N SER A 69 -14.75 -2.12 -6.25
CA SER A 69 -16.01 -2.12 -6.99
C SER A 69 -16.32 -0.76 -7.64
N ARG A 70 -15.91 0.36 -7.04
CA ARG A 70 -16.09 1.70 -7.63
C ARG A 70 -15.16 1.92 -8.81
N GLU A 71 -13.92 1.47 -8.72
CA GLU A 71 -12.98 1.52 -9.85
C GLU A 71 -13.54 0.76 -11.07
N GLU A 72 -14.09 -0.43 -10.84
CA GLU A 72 -14.62 -1.29 -11.89
C GLU A 72 -15.93 -0.77 -12.50
N LYS A 73 -16.86 -0.29 -11.68
CA LYS A 73 -18.21 0.13 -12.13
C LYS A 73 -18.28 1.58 -12.56
N ASP A 74 -17.61 2.48 -11.84
CA ASP A 74 -17.80 3.93 -11.96
C ASP A 74 -16.64 4.62 -12.71
N ASN A 75 -15.49 3.94 -12.87
CA ASN A 75 -14.27 4.53 -13.46
C ASN A 75 -13.70 3.71 -14.63
N ASP A 76 -14.56 2.96 -15.35
CA ASP A 76 -14.17 2.14 -16.51
C ASP A 76 -13.03 1.15 -16.24
N GLY A 77 -12.96 0.61 -15.01
CA GLY A 77 -11.88 -0.31 -14.59
C GLY A 77 -10.53 0.37 -14.31
N LYS A 78 -10.49 1.70 -14.27
CA LYS A 78 -9.26 2.46 -13.95
C LYS A 78 -9.16 2.72 -12.46
N GLU A 79 -7.92 2.72 -11.99
CA GLU A 79 -7.60 3.03 -10.59
C GLU A 79 -8.00 4.46 -10.22
N ILE A 80 -8.52 4.63 -9.00
CA ILE A 80 -8.86 5.94 -8.45
C ILE A 80 -7.66 6.47 -7.67
N TRP A 81 -6.91 7.40 -8.27
CA TRP A 81 -5.77 8.06 -7.63
C TRP A 81 -6.16 9.44 -7.06
N PRO A 82 -6.32 9.62 -5.73
CA PRO A 82 -6.78 10.88 -5.16
C PRO A 82 -5.78 12.04 -5.37
N ALA A 83 -4.48 11.72 -5.43
CA ALA A 83 -3.42 12.69 -5.65
C ALA A 83 -3.16 12.97 -7.14
N SER A 84 -3.73 12.17 -8.05
CA SER A 84 -3.55 12.41 -9.49
C SER A 84 -4.49 13.53 -9.94
N PRO A 85 -3.98 14.54 -10.67
CA PRO A 85 -4.84 15.53 -11.30
C PRO A 85 -5.83 14.82 -12.22
N GLN A 86 -7.13 14.93 -11.90
CA GLN A 86 -8.17 14.41 -12.77
C GLN A 86 -8.28 15.35 -13.97
N PRO A 87 -8.11 14.87 -15.22
CA PRO A 87 -8.22 15.74 -16.38
C PRO A 87 -9.65 16.27 -16.45
N THR A 88 -9.79 17.57 -16.18
CA THR A 88 -11.06 18.28 -16.37
C THR A 88 -11.47 18.19 -17.84
N GLN A 89 -12.76 18.37 -18.13
CA GLN A 89 -13.28 18.19 -19.50
C GLN A 89 -12.55 19.06 -20.55
N THR A 90 -11.97 20.19 -20.11
CA THR A 90 -11.12 21.09 -20.91
C THR A 90 -9.71 20.56 -21.17
N MET A 91 -9.18 19.68 -20.30
CA MET A 91 -7.82 19.11 -20.37
C MET A 91 -7.73 17.75 -21.08
N LYS A 92 -8.87 17.09 -21.34
CA LYS A 92 -8.95 15.86 -22.15
C LYS A 92 -8.71 16.16 -23.63
N THR A 93 -7.50 16.61 -23.97
CA THR A 93 -7.07 16.72 -25.36
C THR A 93 -6.74 15.34 -25.90
N CYS A 94 -6.90 15.12 -27.21
CA CYS A 94 -6.56 13.84 -27.85
C CYS A 94 -5.10 13.42 -27.58
N LYS A 95 -4.20 14.39 -27.42
CA LYS A 95 -2.78 14.16 -27.17
C LYS A 95 -2.51 13.58 -25.79
N LEU A 96 -3.18 14.07 -24.74
CA LEU A 96 -3.04 13.53 -23.39
C LEU A 96 -3.47 12.06 -23.32
N LEU A 97 -4.60 11.73 -23.95
CA LEU A 97 -5.11 10.36 -23.99
C LEU A 97 -4.20 9.42 -24.77
N GLU A 98 -3.53 9.91 -25.82
CA GLU A 98 -2.54 9.16 -26.59
C GLU A 98 -1.28 8.87 -25.75
N GLU A 99 -0.75 9.87 -25.06
CA GLU A 99 0.42 9.74 -24.18
C GLU A 99 0.14 8.81 -22.98
N GLU A 100 -1.02 8.93 -22.33
CA GLU A 100 -1.43 8.02 -21.26
C GLU A 100 -1.54 6.56 -21.74
N ARG A 101 -2.12 6.34 -22.92
CA ARG A 101 -2.22 4.99 -23.53
C ARG A 101 -0.84 4.42 -23.85
N PHE A 102 0.06 5.25 -24.37
CA PHE A 102 1.43 4.85 -24.66
C PHE A 102 2.16 4.42 -23.38
N CYS A 103 2.10 5.24 -22.31
CA CYS A 103 2.71 4.92 -21.02
C CYS A 103 2.11 3.65 -20.39
N ALA A 104 0.79 3.46 -20.44
CA ALA A 104 0.12 2.24 -19.94
C ALA A 104 0.56 0.98 -20.72
N GLY A 105 0.79 1.11 -22.03
CA GLY A 105 1.32 0.04 -22.87
C GLY A 105 2.74 -0.37 -22.48
N LEU A 106 3.60 0.59 -22.12
CA LEU A 106 4.96 0.30 -21.64
C LEU A 106 4.97 -0.45 -20.29
N ALA A 107 4.03 -0.13 -19.40
CA ALA A 107 3.91 -0.78 -18.09
C ALA A 107 3.42 -2.24 -18.19
N THR A 108 2.72 -2.61 -19.26
CA THR A 108 2.03 -3.91 -19.38
C THR A 108 2.78 -4.97 -20.22
N GLY A 109 3.94 -4.65 -20.81
CA GLY A 109 4.93 -5.68 -21.16
C GLY A 109 5.78 -5.42 -22.41
N ALA A 110 7.05 -5.04 -22.21
CA ALA A 110 8.20 -5.34 -23.08
C ALA A 110 9.53 -4.94 -22.38
N GLY A 111 9.76 -5.45 -21.17
CA GLY A 111 10.97 -5.21 -20.38
C GLY A 111 11.41 -6.44 -19.60
N GLY A 112 11.40 -7.60 -20.24
CA GLY A 112 12.09 -8.78 -19.70
C GLY A 112 13.60 -8.54 -19.70
N GLN A 113 14.23 -8.74 -18.53
CA GLN A 113 15.68 -8.83 -18.30
C GLN A 113 16.48 -7.53 -18.55
N GLY A 114 16.46 -6.62 -17.58
CA GLY A 114 17.65 -5.80 -17.29
C GLY A 114 18.62 -6.61 -16.41
N PRO A 115 19.94 -6.43 -16.52
CA PRO A 115 20.93 -7.23 -15.81
C PRO A 115 20.70 -7.16 -14.30
N SER A 116 20.92 -8.30 -13.63
CA SER A 116 20.83 -8.47 -12.19
C SER A 116 21.86 -7.62 -11.45
N GLU A 117 21.66 -6.31 -11.32
CA GLU A 117 22.47 -5.45 -10.46
C GLU A 117 21.65 -4.25 -9.97
N LEU A 118 20.67 -4.53 -9.10
CA LEU A 118 20.04 -3.51 -8.24
C LEU A 118 20.84 -3.30 -6.93
N SER A 119 22.14 -3.59 -6.94
CA SER A 119 23.05 -3.35 -5.81
C SER A 119 23.79 -2.01 -5.88
N GLN A 120 23.54 -1.17 -6.88
CA GLN A 120 24.34 0.06 -7.10
C GLN A 120 23.57 1.39 -6.97
N LEU A 121 22.36 1.39 -6.44
CA LEU A 121 21.66 2.63 -6.08
C LEU A 121 21.28 2.61 -4.60
N ALA A 122 22.32 2.61 -3.77
CA ALA A 122 22.23 3.13 -2.41
C ALA A 122 22.57 4.62 -2.48
N TRP A 123 21.60 5.46 -2.14
CA TRP A 123 21.86 6.80 -1.60
C TRP A 123 21.70 6.71 -0.08
#